data_AF-A0A660RXX2-F1
#
_entry.id   AF-A0A660RXX2-F1
#
_cell.length_a   1.000
_cell.length_b   1.000
_cell.length_c   1.000
_cell.angle_alpha   90.00
_cell.angle_beta   90.00
_cell.angle_gamma   90.00
#
_symmetry.space_group_name_H-M   'P 1'
#
loop_
_entity.id
_entity.type
_entity.pdbx_description
1 polymer ?
#
loop_
_entity_poly.entity_id
_entity_poly.type
_entity_poly.pdbx_seq_one_letter_code
_entity_poly.pdbx_strand_id
1 'polypeptide(L)'
;IVKILQSKGEIVVVTGDGINDVPAVKIADLGIAMGSGTQATKEAAKMIIIDNNLAIIIQAIYIGRQIAKNIGKVIRYLLSTNIFEIFYNAMAIILKLPLPLYPTQILWINLVTDGVQDKIFPFTKSEEDLMKQKPHRPEKSFINFSQILKSFYNGIIMATTHLILFIYLLKVYSYEVVLTISFTSAVISQWSVGIQEINERPFFLNPLAHFKINPYIYIGVLLGAILQFTILTYLPDYFHAIRLPSQYLIYIFIAPIITFFSIEIRKWFELIIKKI
;
A
#
# COMPACT_ATOMS: atom_id res chain seq x y z
N ILE A 1 17.86 -16.85 -30.70
CA ILE A 1 16.73 -17.39 -29.90
C ILE A 1 16.13 -16.33 -28.99
N VAL A 2 16.89 -15.75 -28.04
CA VAL A 2 16.38 -14.77 -27.07
C VAL A 2 15.57 -13.63 -27.73
N LYS A 3 16.13 -12.95 -28.72
CA LYS A 3 15.43 -11.87 -29.46
C LYS A 3 14.13 -12.30 -30.14
N ILE A 4 14.03 -13.57 -30.58
CA ILE A 4 12.83 -14.11 -31.22
C ILE A 4 11.71 -14.35 -30.20
N LEU A 5 12.07 -14.78 -28.98
CA LEU A 5 11.09 -14.93 -27.89
C LEU A 5 10.63 -13.56 -27.38
N GLN A 6 11.57 -12.63 -27.21
CA GLN A 6 11.25 -11.24 -26.83
C GLN A 6 10.37 -10.55 -27.88
N SER A 7 10.60 -10.76 -29.18
CA SER A 7 9.75 -10.19 -30.24
C SER A 7 8.32 -10.76 -30.25
N LYS A 8 8.11 -11.93 -29.63
CA LYS A 8 6.76 -12.49 -29.37
C LYS A 8 6.13 -11.94 -28.08
N GLY A 9 6.82 -11.06 -27.36
CA GLY A 9 6.35 -10.46 -26.11
C GLY A 9 6.47 -11.38 -24.89
N GLU A 10 7.37 -12.36 -24.94
CA GLU A 10 7.74 -13.20 -23.80
C GLU A 10 8.83 -12.52 -22.95
N ILE A 11 8.82 -12.77 -21.63
CA ILE A 11 9.90 -12.38 -20.73
C ILE A 11 10.89 -13.54 -20.66
N VAL A 12 12.13 -13.30 -21.08
CA VAL A 12 13.15 -14.34 -21.26
C VAL A 12 14.21 -14.25 -20.17
N VAL A 13 14.37 -15.36 -19.44
CA VAL A 13 15.45 -15.55 -18.47
C VAL A 13 16.47 -16.50 -19.09
N VAL A 14 17.75 -16.16 -19.03
CA VAL A 14 18.85 -16.99 -19.53
C VAL A 14 19.84 -17.25 -18.41
N THR A 15 20.14 -18.52 -18.17
CA THR A 15 21.23 -18.96 -17.29
C THR A 15 22.45 -19.31 -18.13
N GLY A 16 23.63 -18.87 -17.72
CA GLY A 16 24.89 -19.22 -18.39
C GLY A 16 26.04 -19.37 -17.40
N ASP A 17 27.07 -20.08 -17.82
CA ASP A 17 28.32 -20.26 -17.08
C ASP A 17 29.57 -20.08 -17.95
N GLY A 18 29.43 -20.10 -19.28
CA GLY A 18 30.54 -19.97 -20.23
C GLY A 18 30.62 -18.61 -20.93
N ILE A 19 31.79 -18.31 -21.52
CA ILE A 19 32.01 -17.12 -22.36
C ILE A 19 31.05 -17.10 -23.56
N ASN A 20 30.69 -18.28 -24.07
CA ASN A 20 29.76 -18.42 -25.19
C ASN A 20 28.33 -17.98 -24.84
N ASP A 21 27.96 -17.99 -23.55
CA ASP A 21 26.63 -17.60 -23.08
C ASP A 21 26.51 -16.09 -22.89
N VAL A 22 27.63 -15.37 -22.82
CA VAL A 22 27.69 -13.92 -22.58
C VAL A 22 26.72 -13.13 -23.47
N PRO A 23 26.67 -13.35 -24.80
CA PRO A 23 25.74 -12.61 -25.65
C PRO A 23 24.27 -12.87 -25.28
N ALA A 24 23.93 -14.11 -24.93
CA ALA A 24 22.56 -14.50 -24.58
C ALA A 24 22.15 -14.00 -23.19
N VAL A 25 23.03 -14.14 -22.20
CA VAL A 25 22.86 -13.62 -20.83
C VAL A 25 22.67 -12.11 -20.85
N LYS A 26 23.48 -11.39 -21.64
CA LYS A 26 23.43 -9.93 -21.72
C LYS A 26 22.15 -9.37 -22.32
N ILE A 27 21.58 -10.04 -23.33
CA ILE A 27 20.38 -9.56 -24.04
C ILE A 27 19.06 -10.05 -23.41
N ALA A 28 19.12 -11.02 -22.50
CA ALA A 28 17.95 -11.53 -21.79
C ALA A 28 17.33 -10.45 -20.89
N ASP A 29 16.03 -10.56 -20.64
CA ASP A 29 15.34 -9.68 -19.69
C ASP A 29 15.96 -9.84 -18.29
N LEU A 30 16.28 -11.09 -17.92
CA LEU A 30 17.10 -11.44 -16.77
C LEU A 30 18.20 -12.45 -17.18
N GLY A 31 19.44 -12.00 -17.23
CA GLY A 31 20.62 -12.86 -17.34
C GLY A 31 21.09 -13.33 -15.96
N ILE A 32 21.29 -14.63 -15.80
CA ILE A 32 21.73 -15.27 -14.56
C ILE A 32 23.07 -15.98 -14.83
N ALA A 33 24.09 -15.68 -14.03
CA ALA A 33 25.36 -16.38 -14.07
C ALA A 33 25.50 -17.36 -12.91
N MET A 34 26.16 -18.48 -13.18
CA MET A 34 26.60 -19.41 -12.13
C MET A 34 27.81 -18.83 -11.38
N GLY A 35 27.89 -19.06 -10.07
CA GLY A 35 29.03 -18.69 -9.23
C GLY A 35 30.34 -19.37 -9.68
N SER A 36 30.27 -20.56 -10.26
CA SER A 36 31.39 -21.25 -10.93
C SER A 36 31.64 -20.77 -12.37
N GLY A 37 30.77 -19.90 -12.92
CA GLY A 37 30.86 -19.41 -14.29
C GLY A 37 32.04 -18.47 -14.52
N THR A 38 32.34 -18.22 -15.80
CA THR A 38 33.44 -17.33 -16.19
C THR A 38 33.18 -15.89 -15.74
N GLN A 39 34.25 -15.13 -15.51
CA GLN A 39 34.15 -13.72 -15.11
C GLN A 39 33.35 -12.90 -16.12
N ALA A 40 33.55 -13.16 -17.42
CA ALA A 40 32.79 -12.51 -18.49
C ALA A 40 31.28 -12.77 -18.38
N THR A 41 30.87 -14.00 -18.03
CA THR A 41 29.44 -14.34 -17.84
C THR A 41 28.86 -13.65 -16.61
N LYS A 42 29.62 -13.60 -15.51
CA LYS A 42 29.19 -12.91 -14.27
C LYS A 42 29.02 -11.41 -14.47
N GLU A 43 29.93 -10.77 -15.20
CA GLU A 43 29.85 -9.34 -15.54
C GLU A 43 28.69 -9.03 -16.49
N ALA A 44 28.29 -9.99 -17.34
CA ALA A 44 27.16 -9.84 -18.24
C ALA A 44 25.80 -10.07 -17.58
N ALA A 45 25.76 -10.79 -16.46
CA ALA A 45 24.53 -11.17 -15.77
C ALA A 45 24.01 -10.06 -14.83
N LYS A 46 22.69 -10.04 -14.62
CA LYS A 46 22.01 -9.18 -13.63
C LYS A 46 21.85 -9.87 -12.28
N MET A 47 22.03 -11.19 -12.22
CA MET A 47 21.95 -12.02 -11.01
C MET A 47 23.04 -13.09 -11.06
N ILE A 48 23.68 -13.36 -9.91
CA ILE A 48 24.70 -14.41 -9.77
C ILE A 48 24.24 -15.39 -8.71
N ILE A 49 24.24 -16.68 -9.04
CA ILE A 49 23.92 -17.78 -8.12
C ILE A 49 25.22 -18.29 -7.51
N ILE A 50 25.56 -17.79 -6.31
CA ILE A 50 26.87 -18.02 -5.67
C ILE A 50 27.15 -19.51 -5.42
N ASP A 51 26.14 -20.26 -4.99
CA ASP A 51 26.25 -21.69 -4.62
C ASP A 51 26.03 -22.66 -5.79
N ASN A 52 25.83 -22.13 -7.00
CA ASN A 52 25.51 -22.90 -8.21
C ASN A 52 24.22 -23.75 -8.11
N ASN A 53 23.31 -23.40 -7.19
CA ASN A 53 22.06 -24.12 -7.03
C ASN A 53 20.94 -23.47 -7.87
N LEU A 54 20.58 -24.13 -8.99
CA LEU A 54 19.50 -23.66 -9.86
C LEU A 54 18.12 -23.61 -9.17
N ALA A 55 17.92 -24.31 -8.03
CA ALA A 55 16.68 -24.21 -7.26
C ALA A 55 16.41 -22.78 -6.76
N ILE A 56 17.45 -21.95 -6.59
CA ILE A 56 17.31 -20.53 -6.22
C ILE A 56 16.47 -19.77 -7.27
N ILE A 57 16.49 -20.17 -8.54
CA ILE A 57 15.68 -19.54 -9.59
C ILE A 57 14.18 -19.71 -9.29
N ILE A 58 13.77 -20.89 -8.82
CA ILE A 58 12.38 -21.15 -8.45
C ILE A 58 11.97 -20.24 -7.29
N GLN A 59 12.83 -20.11 -6.28
CA GLN A 59 12.60 -19.22 -5.15
C GLN A 59 12.55 -17.74 -5.57
N ALA A 60 13.45 -17.31 -6.46
CA ALA A 60 13.48 -15.96 -7.00
C ALA A 60 12.21 -15.63 -7.78
N ILE A 61 11.69 -16.58 -8.59
CA ILE A 61 10.41 -16.43 -9.28
C ILE A 61 9.26 -16.28 -8.28
N TYR A 62 9.23 -17.09 -7.23
CA TYR A 62 8.20 -16.99 -6.18
C TYR A 62 8.24 -15.62 -5.50
N ILE A 63 9.42 -15.17 -5.06
CA ILE A 63 9.62 -13.86 -4.41
C ILE A 63 9.23 -12.72 -5.37
N GLY A 64 9.64 -12.79 -6.64
CA GLY A 64 9.30 -11.80 -7.66
C GLY A 64 7.79 -11.68 -7.87
N ARG A 65 7.08 -12.81 -7.95
CA ARG A 65 5.60 -12.82 -8.02
C ARG A 65 4.96 -12.22 -6.78
N GLN A 66 5.51 -12.49 -5.60
CA GLN A 66 5.01 -11.95 -4.33
C GLN A 66 5.18 -10.43 -4.28
N ILE A 67 6.38 -9.92 -4.61
CA ILE A 67 6.66 -8.49 -4.68
C ILE A 67 5.74 -7.81 -5.68
N ALA A 68 5.57 -8.36 -6.88
CA ALA A 68 4.71 -7.77 -7.91
C ALA A 68 3.25 -7.64 -7.44
N LYS A 69 2.69 -8.70 -6.82
CA LYS A 69 1.34 -8.67 -6.24
C LYS A 69 1.22 -7.62 -5.13
N ASN A 70 2.25 -7.49 -4.30
CA ASN A 70 2.27 -6.55 -3.19
C ASN A 70 2.42 -5.09 -3.65
N ILE A 71 3.17 -4.82 -4.71
CA ILE A 71 3.24 -3.48 -5.32
C ILE A 71 1.86 -3.00 -5.75
N GLY A 72 1.03 -3.87 -6.33
CA GLY A 72 -0.36 -3.52 -6.66
C GLY A 72 -1.22 -3.17 -5.44
N LYS A 73 -0.94 -3.75 -4.26
CA LYS A 73 -1.59 -3.38 -2.99
C LYS A 73 -1.13 -2.01 -2.50
N VAL A 74 0.18 -1.76 -2.53
CA VAL A 74 0.77 -0.45 -2.18
C VAL A 74 0.15 0.65 -3.03
N ILE A 75 0.12 0.45 -4.35
CA ILE A 75 -0.44 1.45 -5.27
C ILE A 75 -1.91 1.72 -4.94
N ARG A 76 -2.71 0.69 -4.67
CA ARG A 76 -4.11 0.89 -4.29
C ARG A 76 -4.26 1.68 -2.99
N TYR A 77 -3.47 1.35 -1.98
CA TYR A 77 -3.43 2.05 -0.70
C TYR A 77 -3.08 3.54 -0.92
N LEU A 78 -1.94 3.83 -1.55
CA LEU A 78 -1.48 5.19 -1.82
C LEU A 78 -2.46 5.99 -2.68
N LEU A 79 -3.06 5.37 -3.70
CA LEU A 79 -4.07 6.05 -4.51
C LEU A 79 -5.33 6.37 -3.69
N SER A 80 -5.77 5.48 -2.81
CA SER A 80 -6.95 5.69 -1.97
C SER A 80 -6.73 6.86 -1.00
N THR A 81 -5.58 6.91 -0.34
CA THR A 81 -5.24 7.96 0.63
C THR A 81 -5.06 9.32 -0.05
N ASN A 82 -4.38 9.37 -1.19
CA ASN A 82 -4.23 10.60 -1.98
C ASN A 82 -5.58 11.13 -2.51
N ILE A 83 -6.46 10.24 -3.01
CA ILE A 83 -7.81 10.63 -3.43
C ILE A 83 -8.57 11.24 -2.25
N PHE A 84 -8.48 10.64 -1.07
CA PHE A 84 -9.09 11.20 0.13
C PHE A 84 -8.60 12.63 0.42
N GLU A 85 -7.29 12.85 0.48
CA GLU A 85 -6.71 14.15 0.86
C GLU A 85 -7.14 15.25 -0.12
N ILE A 86 -7.10 14.94 -1.42
CA ILE A 86 -7.51 15.85 -2.48
C ILE A 86 -9.01 16.17 -2.35
N PHE A 87 -9.87 15.14 -2.31
CA PHE A 87 -11.32 15.36 -2.29
C PHE A 87 -11.79 16.03 -0.99
N TYR A 88 -11.22 15.66 0.16
CA TYR A 88 -11.61 16.21 1.44
C TYR A 88 -11.32 17.72 1.53
N ASN A 89 -10.11 18.14 1.14
CA ASN A 89 -9.76 19.56 1.11
C ASN A 89 -10.45 20.32 -0.02
N ALA A 90 -10.51 19.77 -1.23
CA ALA A 90 -11.16 20.43 -2.37
C ALA A 90 -12.64 20.67 -2.10
N MET A 91 -13.36 19.70 -1.53
CA MET A 91 -14.78 19.86 -1.22
C MET A 91 -15.01 20.90 -0.12
N ALA A 92 -14.14 20.99 0.89
CA ALA A 92 -14.22 22.05 1.88
C ALA A 92 -14.10 23.45 1.25
N ILE A 93 -13.15 23.63 0.31
CA ILE A 93 -12.97 24.88 -0.44
C ILE A 93 -14.21 25.20 -1.28
N ILE A 94 -14.73 24.22 -2.03
CA ILE A 94 -15.93 24.38 -2.87
C ILE A 94 -17.15 24.79 -2.02
N LEU A 95 -17.31 24.18 -0.85
CA LEU A 95 -18.37 24.48 0.11
C LEU A 95 -18.13 25.76 0.93
N LYS A 96 -17.03 26.49 0.67
CA LYS A 96 -16.61 27.70 1.40
C LYS A 96 -16.45 27.47 2.91
N LEU A 97 -16.02 26.28 3.29
CA LEU A 97 -15.68 25.90 4.67
C LEU A 97 -14.21 26.25 4.96
N PRO A 98 -13.83 26.42 6.23
CA PRO A 98 -12.41 26.50 6.60
C PRO A 98 -11.69 25.19 6.24
N LEU A 99 -10.36 25.26 6.09
CA LEU A 99 -9.56 24.11 5.65
C LEU A 99 -9.61 22.98 6.69
N PRO A 100 -9.96 21.75 6.30
CA PRO A 100 -10.02 20.66 7.25
C PRO A 100 -8.64 20.06 7.57
N LEU A 101 -7.65 20.28 6.70
CA LEU A 101 -6.26 19.91 6.88
C LEU A 101 -5.35 21.01 6.34
N TYR A 102 -4.30 21.35 7.09
CA TYR A 102 -3.24 22.24 6.60
C TYR A 102 -2.17 21.47 5.81
N PRO A 103 -1.41 22.15 4.93
CA PRO A 103 -0.31 21.51 4.19
C PRO A 103 0.72 20.80 5.09
N THR A 104 1.04 21.37 6.26
CA THR A 104 1.96 20.75 7.22
C THR A 104 1.41 19.45 7.80
N GLN A 105 0.10 19.38 8.04
CA GLN A 105 -0.60 18.18 8.50
C GLN A 105 -0.63 17.10 7.41
N ILE A 106 -0.86 17.49 6.15
CA ILE A 106 -0.83 16.56 5.00
C ILE A 106 0.57 15.95 4.83
N LEU A 107 1.62 16.78 4.90
CA LEU A 107 3.00 16.30 4.85
C LEU A 107 3.32 15.32 5.99
N TRP A 108 2.82 15.61 7.20
CA TRP A 108 2.98 14.72 8.34
C TRP A 108 2.25 13.40 8.17
N ILE A 109 1.00 13.44 7.69
CA ILE A 109 0.22 12.26 7.36
C ILE A 109 1.05 11.37 6.43
N ASN A 110 1.43 11.87 5.26
CA ASN A 110 2.22 11.10 4.27
C ASN A 110 3.56 10.58 4.83
N LEU A 111 4.21 11.31 5.73
CA LEU A 111 5.44 10.83 6.35
C LEU A 111 5.19 9.66 7.32
N VAL A 112 4.18 9.78 8.18
CA VAL A 112 3.96 8.85 9.31
C VAL A 112 3.13 7.63 8.92
N THR A 113 2.24 7.76 7.94
CA THR A 113 1.40 6.67 7.44
C THR A 113 2.09 6.00 6.26
N ASP A 114 2.26 6.72 5.15
CA ASP A 114 2.78 6.15 3.91
C ASP A 114 4.20 5.68 4.13
N GLY A 115 5.10 6.53 4.65
CA GLY A 115 6.52 6.18 4.84
C GLY A 115 6.82 5.01 5.79
N VAL A 116 5.82 4.51 6.52
CA VAL A 116 5.89 3.32 7.36
C VAL A 116 5.15 2.15 6.71
N GLN A 117 3.90 2.32 6.28
CA GLN A 117 3.08 1.22 5.75
C GLN A 117 3.54 0.78 4.35
N ASP A 118 3.94 1.71 3.47
CA ASP A 118 4.34 1.44 2.09
C ASP A 118 5.54 0.48 1.99
N LYS A 119 6.52 0.64 2.87
CA LYS A 119 7.73 -0.19 2.96
C LYS A 119 7.44 -1.57 3.50
N ILE A 120 6.36 -1.72 4.26
CA ILE A 120 5.99 -2.97 4.90
C ILE A 120 5.19 -3.87 3.95
N PHE A 121 4.42 -3.30 3.04
CA PHE A 121 3.59 -4.04 2.09
C PHE A 121 4.37 -5.03 1.20
N PRO A 122 5.56 -4.72 0.63
CA PRO A 122 6.34 -5.68 -0.16
C PRO A 122 6.63 -7.00 0.55
N PHE A 123 6.73 -6.99 1.88
CA PHE A 123 7.01 -8.18 2.72
C PHE A 123 5.75 -8.98 3.09
N THR A 124 4.57 -8.56 2.63
CA THR A 124 3.30 -9.26 2.88
C THR A 124 3.32 -10.67 2.30
N LYS A 125 3.06 -11.69 3.12
CA LYS A 125 2.96 -13.08 2.65
C LYS A 125 1.77 -13.28 1.72
N SER A 126 1.91 -14.15 0.71
CA SER A 126 0.77 -14.55 -0.13
C SER A 126 0.01 -15.70 0.53
N GLU A 127 -1.32 -15.60 0.61
CA GLU A 127 -2.18 -16.72 1.04
C GLU A 127 -2.38 -17.76 -0.07
N GLU A 128 -2.25 -17.34 -1.32
CA GLU A 128 -2.42 -18.20 -2.49
C GLU A 128 -1.08 -18.74 -2.94
N ASP A 129 -1.10 -19.98 -3.43
CA ASP A 129 0.05 -20.59 -4.09
C ASP A 129 0.34 -19.86 -5.41
N LEU A 130 1.26 -18.90 -5.33
CA LEU A 130 1.66 -18.07 -6.47
C LEU A 130 2.27 -18.89 -7.61
N MET A 131 2.79 -20.09 -7.32
CA MET A 131 3.45 -20.93 -8.35
C MET A 131 2.45 -21.67 -9.22
N LYS A 132 1.22 -21.91 -8.74
CA LYS A 132 0.13 -22.50 -9.53
C LYS A 132 -0.50 -21.52 -10.50
N GLN A 133 -0.29 -20.21 -10.31
CA GLN A 133 -0.84 -19.19 -11.20
C GLN A 133 -0.01 -19.08 -12.49
N LYS A 134 -0.67 -18.82 -13.61
CA LYS A 134 0.03 -18.55 -14.89
C LYS A 134 0.87 -17.28 -14.75
N PRO A 135 2.01 -17.18 -15.46
CA PRO A 135 2.75 -15.92 -15.55
C PRO A 135 1.83 -14.83 -16.11
N HIS A 136 1.83 -13.66 -15.47
CA HIS A 136 1.11 -12.48 -15.93
C HIS A 136 2.10 -11.45 -16.45
N ARG A 137 1.70 -10.67 -17.46
CA ARG A 137 2.50 -9.53 -17.90
C ARG A 137 2.59 -8.48 -16.80
N PRO A 138 3.77 -7.89 -16.55
CA PRO A 138 3.95 -6.89 -15.49
C PRO A 138 2.95 -5.74 -15.58
N GLU A 139 2.63 -5.25 -16.78
CA GLU A 139 1.69 -4.13 -16.98
C GLU A 139 0.29 -4.41 -16.45
N LYS A 140 -0.15 -5.68 -16.51
CA LYS A 140 -1.47 -6.10 -15.98
C LYS A 140 -1.42 -6.43 -14.49
N SER A 141 -0.23 -6.55 -13.90
CA SER A 141 -0.03 -6.94 -12.50
C SER A 141 -0.11 -5.75 -11.53
N PHE A 142 0.23 -4.53 -11.96
CA PHE A 142 0.38 -3.40 -11.04
C PHE A 142 -0.86 -2.51 -10.90
N ILE A 143 -1.43 -2.04 -12.02
CA ILE A 143 -2.61 -1.16 -12.03
C ILE A 143 -3.56 -1.65 -13.13
N ASN A 144 -4.79 -1.94 -12.76
CA ASN A 144 -5.87 -2.15 -13.71
C ASN A 144 -7.06 -1.23 -13.38
N PHE A 145 -7.98 -1.08 -14.34
CA PHE A 145 -9.14 -0.21 -14.16
C PHE A 145 -10.00 -0.58 -12.94
N SER A 146 -10.12 -1.87 -12.64
CA SER A 146 -10.83 -2.34 -11.42
C SER A 146 -10.13 -1.87 -10.14
N GLN A 147 -8.80 -1.90 -10.10
CA GLN A 147 -8.02 -1.42 -8.95
C GLN A 147 -8.16 0.10 -8.80
N ILE A 148 -8.14 0.86 -9.90
CA ILE A 148 -8.39 2.32 -9.87
C ILE A 148 -9.77 2.61 -9.31
N LEU A 149 -10.82 1.91 -9.78
CA LEU A 149 -12.18 2.08 -9.27
C LEU A 149 -12.28 1.78 -7.78
N LYS A 150 -11.60 0.72 -7.30
CA LYS A 150 -11.55 0.39 -5.86
C LYS A 150 -10.86 1.47 -5.05
N SER A 151 -9.74 2.01 -5.54
CA SER A 151 -9.05 3.12 -4.89
C SER A 151 -9.91 4.38 -4.85
N PHE A 152 -10.64 4.67 -5.93
CA PHE A 152 -11.57 5.78 -5.98
C PHE A 152 -12.72 5.60 -4.99
N TYR A 153 -13.33 4.42 -4.94
CA TYR A 153 -14.35 4.10 -3.94
C TYR A 153 -13.84 4.32 -2.51
N ASN A 154 -12.68 3.74 -2.17
CA ASN A 154 -12.08 3.84 -0.84
C ASN A 154 -11.75 5.30 -0.48
N GLY A 155 -11.19 6.08 -1.40
CA GLY A 155 -10.84 7.48 -1.19
C GLY A 155 -12.07 8.38 -1.03
N ILE A 156 -13.10 8.20 -1.88
CA ILE A 156 -14.33 9.00 -1.84
C ILE A 156 -15.15 8.71 -0.58
N ILE A 157 -15.28 7.44 -0.17
CA ILE A 157 -16.00 7.10 1.07
C ILE A 157 -15.29 7.70 2.28
N MET A 158 -13.95 7.65 2.31
CA MET A 158 -13.16 8.27 3.36
C MET A 158 -13.33 9.80 3.36
N ALA A 159 -13.28 10.45 2.19
CA ALA A 159 -13.43 11.91 2.09
C ALA A 159 -14.83 12.37 2.51
N THR A 160 -15.85 11.67 2.05
CA THR A 160 -17.25 12.01 2.34
C THR A 160 -17.57 11.85 3.82
N THR A 161 -17.11 10.76 4.44
CA THR A 161 -17.33 10.52 5.88
C THR A 161 -16.63 11.56 6.74
N HIS A 162 -15.39 11.94 6.41
CA HIS A 162 -14.68 13.01 7.11
C HIS A 162 -15.35 14.36 6.89
N LEU A 163 -15.78 14.67 5.67
CA LEU A 163 -16.45 15.94 5.38
C LEU A 163 -17.78 16.09 6.14
N ILE A 164 -18.60 15.04 6.19
CA ILE A 164 -19.85 15.05 6.95
C ILE A 164 -19.55 15.29 8.44
N LEU A 165 -18.57 14.56 8.99
CA LEU A 165 -18.15 14.71 10.38
C LEU A 165 -17.61 16.12 10.66
N PHE A 166 -16.79 16.65 9.76
CA PHE A 166 -16.22 18.00 9.84
C PHE A 166 -17.31 19.08 9.88
N ILE A 167 -18.26 19.04 8.94
CA ILE A 167 -19.38 19.97 8.88
C ILE A 167 -20.24 19.90 10.15
N TYR A 168 -20.47 18.68 10.66
CA TYR A 168 -21.20 18.50 11.91
C TYR A 168 -20.47 19.12 13.09
N LEU A 169 -19.18 18.82 13.25
CA LEU A 169 -18.38 19.30 14.38
C LEU A 169 -18.16 20.81 14.36
N LEU A 170 -18.05 21.44 13.17
CA LEU A 170 -17.97 22.90 13.04
C LEU A 170 -19.20 23.64 13.60
N LYS A 171 -20.35 22.98 13.72
CA LYS A 171 -21.56 23.58 14.32
C LYS A 171 -21.55 23.53 15.85
N VAL A 172 -20.71 22.67 16.44
CA VAL A 172 -20.76 22.33 17.86
C VAL A 172 -19.51 22.81 18.61
N TYR A 173 -18.35 22.81 17.95
CA TYR A 173 -17.06 23.09 18.56
C TYR A 173 -16.27 24.17 17.79
N SER A 174 -15.25 24.73 18.44
CA SER A 174 -14.34 25.69 17.79
C SER A 174 -13.52 25.04 16.69
N TYR A 175 -13.17 25.82 15.67
CA TYR A 175 -12.40 25.34 14.51
C TYR A 175 -11.10 24.61 14.89
N GLU A 176 -10.37 25.10 15.89
CA GLU A 176 -9.11 24.51 16.37
C GLU A 176 -9.28 23.07 16.90
N VAL A 177 -10.38 22.83 17.63
CA VAL A 177 -10.75 21.49 18.12
C VAL A 177 -11.08 20.59 16.93
N VAL A 178 -11.91 21.07 16.01
CA VAL A 178 -12.38 20.30 14.85
C VAL A 178 -11.23 19.97 13.90
N LEU A 179 -10.31 20.90 13.69
CA LEU A 179 -9.11 20.72 12.90
C LEU A 179 -8.20 19.63 13.50
N THR A 180 -8.00 19.64 14.81
CA THR A 180 -7.17 18.61 15.47
C THR A 180 -7.83 17.23 15.43
N ILE A 181 -9.16 17.16 15.60
CA ILE A 181 -9.93 15.93 15.42
C ILE A 181 -9.77 15.44 13.98
N SER A 182 -9.95 16.31 12.98
CA SER A 182 -9.85 15.97 11.56
C SER A 182 -8.46 15.44 11.20
N PHE A 183 -7.41 16.11 11.66
CA PHE A 183 -6.03 15.70 11.47
C PHE A 183 -5.76 14.31 12.06
N THR A 184 -6.11 14.09 13.33
CA THR A 184 -5.86 12.81 13.99
C THR A 184 -6.74 11.70 13.40
N SER A 185 -7.98 12.00 13.07
CA SER A 185 -8.93 11.06 12.44
C SER A 185 -8.47 10.64 11.04
N ALA A 186 -7.90 11.56 10.27
CA ALA A 186 -7.32 11.28 8.96
C ALA A 186 -6.16 10.28 9.07
N VAL A 187 -5.22 10.49 10.01
CA VAL A 187 -4.09 9.57 10.27
C VAL A 187 -4.60 8.15 10.57
N ILE A 188 -5.58 8.00 11.48
CA ILE A 188 -6.13 6.68 11.84
C ILE A 188 -6.90 6.05 10.68
N SER A 189 -7.57 6.85 9.86
CA SER A 189 -8.27 6.36 8.68
C SER A 189 -7.32 5.81 7.63
N GLN A 190 -6.17 6.46 7.43
CA GLN A 190 -5.12 5.91 6.55
C GLN A 190 -4.62 4.56 7.05
N TRP A 191 -4.33 4.42 8.35
CA TRP A 191 -3.96 3.11 8.91
C TRP A 191 -5.05 2.06 8.72
N SER A 192 -6.31 2.46 8.85
CA SER A 192 -7.47 1.59 8.65
C SER A 192 -7.56 1.08 7.21
N VAL A 193 -7.32 1.96 6.22
CA VAL A 193 -7.22 1.58 4.80
C VAL A 193 -6.02 0.68 4.56
N GLY A 194 -4.86 0.99 5.14
CA GLY A 194 -3.64 0.17 5.04
C GLY A 194 -3.85 -1.25 5.55
N ILE A 195 -4.48 -1.41 6.73
CA ILE A 195 -4.82 -2.73 7.30
C ILE A 195 -5.79 -3.48 6.38
N GLN A 196 -6.78 -2.78 5.83
CA GLN A 196 -7.70 -3.39 4.87
C GLN A 196 -6.96 -3.84 3.61
N GLU A 197 -6.05 -3.07 3.02
CA GLU A 197 -5.39 -3.46 1.77
C GLU A 197 -4.33 -4.57 1.91
N ILE A 198 -4.01 -5.06 3.13
CA ILE A 198 -3.14 -6.24 3.35
C ILE A 198 -3.64 -7.44 2.53
N ASN A 199 -4.95 -7.62 2.48
CA ASN A 199 -5.58 -8.74 1.79
C ASN A 199 -6.76 -8.27 0.92
N GLU A 200 -6.99 -8.96 -0.19
CA GLU A 200 -8.16 -8.73 -1.04
C GLU A 200 -9.43 -9.34 -0.43
N ARG A 201 -9.27 -10.34 0.45
CA ARG A 201 -10.38 -10.94 1.19
C ARG A 201 -10.83 -10.04 2.35
N PRO A 202 -12.09 -10.18 2.81
CA PRO A 202 -12.58 -9.45 3.97
C PRO A 202 -11.75 -9.72 5.23
N PHE A 203 -11.53 -8.70 6.04
CA PHE A 203 -10.75 -8.79 7.28
C PHE A 203 -11.39 -9.78 8.26
N PHE A 204 -12.71 -9.70 8.45
CA PHE A 204 -13.44 -10.53 9.41
C PHE A 204 -13.64 -11.98 8.95
N LEU A 205 -13.29 -12.32 7.70
CA LEU A 205 -13.29 -13.70 7.25
C LEU A 205 -12.22 -14.54 7.98
N ASN A 206 -11.04 -13.96 8.19
CA ASN A 206 -9.97 -14.56 8.98
C ASN A 206 -9.03 -13.47 9.54
N PRO A 207 -9.38 -12.87 10.70
CA PRO A 207 -8.58 -11.81 11.30
C PRO A 207 -7.15 -12.29 11.64
N LEU A 208 -7.01 -13.53 12.11
CA LEU A 208 -5.71 -14.12 12.47
C LEU A 208 -4.78 -14.27 11.26
N ALA A 209 -5.34 -14.48 10.06
CA ALA A 209 -4.54 -14.52 8.84
C ALA A 209 -3.88 -13.16 8.57
N HIS A 210 -4.58 -12.04 8.78
CA HIS A 210 -4.03 -10.70 8.56
C HIS A 210 -2.79 -10.44 9.43
N PHE A 211 -2.84 -10.83 10.71
CA PHE A 211 -1.69 -10.76 11.61
C PHE A 211 -0.52 -11.64 11.16
N LYS A 212 -0.78 -12.87 10.68
CA LYS A 212 0.27 -13.79 10.22
C LYS A 212 0.90 -13.37 8.88
N ILE A 213 0.11 -12.73 8.02
CA ILE A 213 0.50 -12.34 6.68
C ILE A 213 1.45 -11.15 6.70
N ASN A 214 1.14 -10.14 7.53
CA ASN A 214 1.97 -8.97 7.68
C ASN A 214 1.93 -8.44 9.13
N PRO A 215 2.69 -9.03 10.06
CA PRO A 215 2.74 -8.55 11.44
C PRO A 215 3.40 -7.17 11.55
N TYR A 216 4.28 -6.81 10.62
CA TYR A 216 5.04 -5.57 10.66
C TYR A 216 4.15 -4.34 10.53
N ILE A 217 3.01 -4.43 9.81
CA ILE A 217 2.14 -3.27 9.60
C ILE A 217 1.57 -2.76 10.92
N TYR A 218 1.33 -3.65 11.89
CA TYR A 218 0.84 -3.28 13.23
C TYR A 218 1.93 -2.61 14.06
N ILE A 219 3.19 -3.06 13.91
CA ILE A 219 4.35 -2.36 14.50
C ILE A 219 4.45 -0.95 13.91
N GLY A 220 4.24 -0.83 12.60
CA GLY A 220 4.20 0.45 11.91
C GLY A 220 3.10 1.39 12.41
N VAL A 221 1.87 0.88 12.54
CA VAL A 221 0.74 1.62 13.12
C VAL A 221 1.01 2.04 14.56
N LEU A 222 1.61 1.16 15.38
CA LEU A 222 1.96 1.48 16.76
C LEU A 222 3.02 2.60 16.82
N LEU A 223 4.07 2.50 16.02
CA LEU A 223 5.10 3.54 15.91
C LEU A 223 4.48 4.87 15.47
N GLY A 224 3.63 4.83 14.44
CA GLY A 224 2.91 6.01 13.96
C GLY A 224 2.00 6.62 15.02
N ALA A 225 1.31 5.81 15.81
CA ALA A 225 0.49 6.27 16.94
C ALA A 225 1.32 6.95 18.03
N ILE A 226 2.50 6.39 18.35
CA ILE A 226 3.44 7.01 19.30
C ILE A 226 3.94 8.36 18.75
N LEU A 227 4.30 8.42 17.47
CA LEU A 227 4.74 9.66 16.82
C LEU A 227 3.62 10.71 16.80
N GLN A 228 2.39 10.32 16.42
CA GLN A 228 1.22 11.19 16.43
C GLN A 228 0.93 11.73 17.83
N PHE A 229 0.97 10.87 18.85
CA PHE A 229 0.77 11.30 20.24
C PHE A 229 1.87 12.26 20.71
N THR A 230 3.12 12.00 20.31
CA THR A 230 4.27 12.84 20.66
C THR A 230 4.14 14.23 20.06
N ILE A 231 3.80 14.37 18.77
CA ILE A 231 3.67 15.71 18.16
C ILE A 231 2.50 16.50 18.74
N LEU A 232 1.38 15.85 19.02
CA LEU A 232 0.21 16.52 19.62
C LEU A 232 0.48 16.96 21.07
N THR A 233 1.45 16.33 21.75
CA THR A 233 1.82 16.66 23.13
C THR A 233 2.90 17.73 23.20
N TYR A 234 3.93 17.64 22.35
CA TYR A 234 5.13 18.48 22.48
C TYR A 234 5.27 19.56 21.41
N LEU A 235 4.66 19.39 20.23
CA LEU A 235 4.81 20.29 19.08
C LEU A 235 3.45 20.65 18.42
N PRO A 236 2.36 20.90 19.18
CA PRO A 236 1.03 21.10 18.58
C PRO A 236 0.96 22.34 17.68
N ASP A 237 1.67 23.42 18.03
CA ASP A 237 1.63 24.70 17.31
C ASP A 237 2.12 24.60 15.86
N TYR A 238 3.15 23.78 15.61
CA TYR A 238 3.70 23.55 14.26
C TYR A 238 2.68 22.88 13.31
N PHE A 239 1.69 22.20 13.87
CA PHE A 239 0.64 21.51 13.15
C PHE A 239 -0.71 22.23 13.23
N HIS A 240 -0.75 23.46 13.74
CA HIS A 240 -2.01 24.18 14.02
C HIS A 240 -3.00 23.34 14.84
N ALA A 241 -2.47 22.47 15.70
CA ALA A 241 -3.24 21.56 16.52
C ALA A 241 -3.31 22.09 17.96
N ILE A 242 -4.27 21.59 18.73
CA ILE A 242 -4.36 21.85 20.16
C ILE A 242 -4.34 20.53 20.92
N ARG A 243 -3.99 20.57 22.20
CA ARG A 243 -4.11 19.38 23.05
C ARG A 243 -5.59 19.04 23.21
N LEU A 244 -6.00 17.87 22.70
CA LEU A 244 -7.39 17.41 22.81
C LEU A 244 -7.68 16.78 24.18
N PRO A 245 -8.68 17.27 24.93
CA PRO A 245 -9.25 16.55 26.06
C PRO A 245 -9.82 15.18 25.65
N SER A 246 -9.87 14.26 26.61
CA SER A 246 -10.34 12.88 26.39
C SER A 246 -11.77 12.77 25.85
N GLN A 247 -12.62 13.78 26.10
CA GLN A 247 -14.00 13.82 25.60
C GLN A 247 -14.11 13.84 24.07
N TYR A 248 -13.07 14.29 23.36
CA TYR A 248 -13.07 14.36 21.90
C TYR A 248 -12.58 13.09 21.22
N LEU A 249 -12.01 12.13 21.98
CA LEU A 249 -11.43 10.91 21.43
C LEU A 249 -12.45 10.10 20.63
N ILE A 250 -13.73 10.12 21.03
CA ILE A 250 -14.78 9.40 20.31
C ILE A 250 -14.90 9.87 18.85
N TYR A 251 -14.81 11.17 18.59
CA TYR A 251 -14.95 11.74 17.26
C TYR A 251 -13.77 11.39 16.35
N ILE A 252 -12.58 11.18 16.92
CA ILE A 252 -11.40 10.77 16.17
C ILE A 252 -11.63 9.39 15.50
N PHE A 253 -12.39 8.50 16.14
CA PHE A 253 -12.60 7.13 15.67
C PHE A 253 -13.82 6.95 14.76
N ILE A 254 -14.77 7.89 14.72
CA ILE A 254 -16.02 7.73 13.94
C ILE A 254 -15.72 7.50 12.45
N ALA A 255 -15.00 8.42 11.80
CA ALA A 255 -14.71 8.31 10.37
C ALA A 255 -13.80 7.11 10.00
N PRO A 256 -12.75 6.77 10.77
CA PRO A 256 -11.95 5.56 10.55
C PRO A 256 -12.78 4.28 10.63
N ILE A 257 -13.66 4.16 11.65
CA ILE A 257 -14.52 3.00 11.83
C ILE A 257 -15.46 2.86 10.64
N ILE A 258 -16.15 3.92 10.23
CA ILE A 258 -17.06 3.89 9.08
C ILE A 258 -16.31 3.53 7.80
N THR A 259 -15.12 4.10 7.59
CA THR A 259 -14.29 3.79 6.43
C THR A 259 -13.89 2.31 6.42
N PHE A 260 -13.41 1.80 7.56
CA PHE A 260 -13.02 0.39 7.71
C PHE A 260 -14.18 -0.55 7.36
N PHE A 261 -15.36 -0.33 7.95
CA PHE A 261 -16.53 -1.17 7.69
C PHE A 261 -17.07 -1.02 6.26
N SER A 262 -16.98 0.17 5.66
CA SER A 262 -17.41 0.38 4.27
C SER A 262 -16.55 -0.38 3.26
N ILE A 263 -15.24 -0.45 3.52
CA ILE A 263 -14.29 -1.26 2.72
C ILE A 263 -14.55 -2.75 2.95
N GLU A 264 -14.79 -3.14 4.21
CA GLU A 264 -15.12 -4.51 4.57
C GLU A 264 -16.38 -5.00 3.86
N ILE A 265 -17.46 -4.22 3.86
CA ILE A 265 -18.71 -4.54 3.16
C ILE A 265 -18.46 -4.72 1.66
N ARG A 266 -17.69 -3.82 1.02
CA ARG A 266 -17.32 -3.96 -0.39
C ARG A 266 -16.64 -5.29 -0.66
N LYS A 267 -15.68 -5.68 0.17
CA LYS A 267 -14.95 -6.94 0.01
C LYS A 267 -15.85 -8.17 0.19
N TRP A 268 -16.79 -8.13 1.13
CA TRP A 268 -17.78 -9.20 1.30
C TRP A 268 -18.65 -9.35 0.05
N PHE A 269 -19.12 -8.22 -0.50
CA PHE A 269 -19.89 -8.21 -1.73
C PHE A 269 -19.11 -8.79 -2.92
N GLU A 270 -17.84 -8.39 -3.10
CA GLU A 270 -16.96 -8.95 -4.12
C GLU A 270 -16.73 -10.46 -3.95
N LEU A 271 -16.61 -10.94 -2.72
CA LEU A 271 -16.41 -12.36 -2.42
C LEU A 271 -17.65 -13.19 -2.71
N ILE A 272 -18.85 -12.66 -2.44
CA ILE A 272 -20.12 -13.31 -2.75
C ILE A 272 -20.32 -13.41 -4.26
N ILE A 273 -20.10 -12.32 -5.00
CA ILE A 273 -20.25 -12.29 -6.46
C ILE A 273 -19.29 -13.25 -7.14
N LYS A 274 -18.03 -13.36 -6.70
CA LYS A 274 -17.05 -14.28 -7.29
C LYS A 274 -17.35 -15.76 -7.03
N LYS A 275 -18.21 -16.08 -6.06
CA LYS A 275 -18.61 -17.46 -5.73
C LYS A 275 -19.86 -17.92 -6.50
N ILE A 276 -20.62 -16.99 -7.08
CA ILE A 276 -21.75 -17.23 -7.95
C ILE A 276 -21.23 -17.36 -9.38
#